data_AF-Q1JZ10-F1
#
_entry.id   AF-Q1JZ10-F1
#
_cell.length_a   1.000
_cell.length_b   1.000
_cell.length_c   1.000
_cell.angle_alpha   90.00
_cell.angle_beta   90.00
_cell.angle_gamma   90.00
#
_symmetry.space_group_name_H-M   'P 1'
#
loop_
_entity.id
_entity.type
_entity.pdbx_description
1 polymer ?
#
loop_
_entity_poly.entity_id
_entity_poly.type
_entity_poly.pdbx_seq_one_letter_code
_entity_poly.pdbx_strand_id
1 'polypeptide(L)'
;MTFDTFFLWLVTLLPIVISPGPANILFAASGSTFGVKGTVPFWLGANMTGMVQSLTVGFCIDYIVSVSPRILDGIKYAGVLFLLYLAVKFFKMSCRKGQILKPLTFKDGVIVELLNAKFLLVPTIMFSQFYTPGPGSTQRVVGLAVALLLLTLSTNMIWIVGGNSLATLVANERHQKAQGVLFGLLLTATAMWLGWQG
;
A
#
# COMPACT_ATOMS: atom_id res chain seq x y z
N MET A 1 -16.50 2.57 20.35
CA MET A 1 -16.14 1.21 19.90
C MET A 1 -15.69 0.45 21.12
N THR A 2 -16.07 -0.80 21.30
CA THR A 2 -15.61 -1.60 22.46
C THR A 2 -14.14 -1.98 22.25
N PHE A 3 -13.44 -2.33 23.33
CA PHE A 3 -12.06 -2.82 23.24
C PHE A 3 -11.98 -4.07 22.36
N ASP A 4 -12.93 -5.00 22.51
CA ASP A 4 -12.97 -6.25 21.74
C ASP A 4 -13.11 -6.01 20.24
N THR A 5 -13.97 -5.06 19.83
CA THR A 5 -14.13 -4.71 18.42
C THR A 5 -12.89 -4.02 17.85
N PHE A 6 -12.17 -3.23 18.66
CA PHE A 6 -10.88 -2.64 18.24
C PHE A 6 -9.79 -3.69 18.08
N PHE A 7 -9.71 -4.62 19.02
CA PHE A 7 -8.76 -5.71 18.98
C PHE A 7 -8.99 -6.60 17.74
N LEU A 8 -10.25 -6.97 17.48
CA LEU A 8 -10.62 -7.73 16.28
C LEU A 8 -10.31 -6.98 14.99
N TRP A 9 -10.60 -5.68 14.93
CA TRP A 9 -10.24 -4.83 13.79
C TRP A 9 -8.72 -4.87 13.55
N LEU A 10 -7.90 -4.73 14.60
CA LEU A 10 -6.44 -4.72 14.49
C LEU A 10 -5.89 -6.06 14.02
N VAL A 11 -6.33 -7.17 14.62
CA VAL A 11 -5.87 -8.53 14.28
C VAL A 11 -6.30 -8.91 12.86
N THR A 12 -7.48 -8.47 12.41
CA THR A 12 -7.96 -8.72 11.03
C THR A 12 -7.14 -7.92 10.02
N LEU A 13 -6.83 -6.68 10.35
CA LEU A 13 -6.16 -5.74 9.45
C LEU A 13 -4.66 -6.00 9.30
N LEU A 14 -3.98 -6.41 10.38
CA LEU A 14 -2.53 -6.58 10.41
C LEU A 14 -1.98 -7.50 9.30
N PRO A 15 -2.50 -8.73 9.07
CA PRO A 15 -2.05 -9.59 7.98
C PRO A 15 -2.26 -8.96 6.60
N ILE A 16 -3.34 -8.19 6.45
CA ILE A 16 -3.67 -7.53 5.19
C ILE A 16 -2.65 -6.43 4.92
N VAL A 17 -2.37 -5.55 5.89
CA VAL A 17 -1.45 -4.42 5.69
C VAL A 17 -0.01 -4.90 5.50
N ILE A 18 0.42 -5.93 6.23
CA ILE A 18 1.78 -6.46 6.10
C ILE A 18 1.99 -7.27 4.81
N SER A 19 0.94 -7.87 4.22
CA SER A 19 1.07 -8.72 3.03
C SER A 19 1.75 -8.01 1.84
N PRO A 20 2.49 -8.75 1.00
CA PRO A 20 3.13 -8.19 -0.18
C PRO A 20 2.10 -7.53 -1.10
N GLY A 21 2.30 -6.24 -1.32
CA GLY A 21 1.48 -5.40 -2.20
C GLY A 21 2.35 -4.36 -2.87
N PRO A 22 1.78 -3.50 -3.72
CA PRO A 22 2.55 -2.65 -4.62
C PRO A 22 3.39 -1.60 -3.91
N ALA A 23 2.77 -0.90 -2.95
CA ALA A 23 3.46 0.03 -2.09
C ALA A 23 4.53 -0.69 -1.24
N ASN A 24 4.21 -1.83 -0.62
CA ASN A 24 5.14 -2.62 0.19
C ASN A 24 6.37 -3.10 -0.60
N ILE A 25 6.15 -3.54 -1.84
CA ILE A 25 7.22 -3.93 -2.77
C ILE A 25 8.08 -2.72 -3.16
N LEU A 26 7.48 -1.56 -3.43
CA LEU A 26 8.21 -0.30 -3.66
C LEU A 26 8.99 0.17 -2.44
N PHE A 27 8.46 -0.01 -1.24
CA PHE A 27 9.18 0.29 0.00
C PHE A 27 10.42 -0.60 0.14
N ALA A 28 10.29 -1.89 -0.14
CA ALA A 28 11.44 -2.80 -0.14
C ALA A 28 12.47 -2.44 -1.21
N ALA A 29 12.04 -2.14 -2.43
CA ALA A 29 12.95 -1.77 -3.52
C ALA A 29 13.61 -0.40 -3.30
N SER A 30 12.87 0.58 -2.76
CA SER A 30 13.44 1.87 -2.38
C SER A 30 14.41 1.71 -1.23
N GLY A 31 14.07 0.89 -0.23
CA GLY A 31 14.96 0.55 0.89
C GLY A 31 16.23 -0.16 0.42
N SER A 32 16.14 -1.08 -0.53
CA SER A 32 17.29 -1.81 -1.09
C SER A 32 18.20 -0.91 -1.93
N THR A 33 17.65 0.11 -2.59
CA THR A 33 18.38 0.96 -3.54
C THR A 33 18.93 2.24 -2.90
N PHE A 34 18.15 2.88 -2.03
CA PHE A 34 18.43 4.21 -1.48
C PHE A 34 18.60 4.19 0.05
N GLY A 35 18.53 3.00 0.66
CA GLY A 35 18.54 2.83 2.10
C GLY A 35 17.29 3.38 2.79
N VAL A 36 17.26 3.23 4.11
CA VAL A 36 16.13 3.71 4.93
C VAL A 36 15.98 5.22 4.81
N LYS A 37 17.07 5.98 5.00
CA LYS A 37 17.05 7.47 4.95
C LYS A 37 16.56 8.01 3.59
N GLY A 38 17.00 7.40 2.49
CA GLY A 38 16.56 7.81 1.15
C GLY A 38 15.10 7.47 0.84
N THR A 39 14.48 6.58 1.61
CA THR A 39 13.10 6.13 1.42
C THR A 39 12.08 6.92 2.25
N VAL A 40 12.51 7.65 3.28
CA VAL A 40 11.62 8.38 4.21
C VAL A 40 10.64 9.33 3.49
N PRO A 41 11.06 10.17 2.51
CA PRO A 41 10.12 11.08 1.83
C PRO A 41 8.99 10.32 1.12
N PHE A 42 9.34 9.26 0.41
CA PHE A 42 8.39 8.37 -0.27
C PHE A 42 7.43 7.69 0.71
N TRP A 43 7.97 7.16 1.81
CA TRP A 43 7.19 6.54 2.89
C TRP A 43 6.19 7.50 3.53
N LEU A 44 6.59 8.73 3.86
CA LEU A 44 5.68 9.73 4.42
C LEU A 44 4.58 10.14 3.43
N GLY A 45 4.93 10.32 2.15
CA GLY A 45 3.96 10.68 1.10
C GLY A 45 2.84 9.66 0.93
N ALA A 46 3.21 8.38 0.95
CA ALA A 46 2.23 7.29 0.87
C ALA A 46 1.35 7.23 2.13
N ASN A 47 1.94 7.22 3.33
CA ASN A 47 1.18 7.09 4.57
C ASN A 47 0.23 8.30 4.82
N MET A 48 0.64 9.52 4.48
CA MET A 48 -0.24 10.69 4.57
C MET A 48 -1.41 10.61 3.58
N THR A 49 -1.17 10.05 2.40
CA THR A 49 -2.23 9.81 1.42
C THR A 49 -3.21 8.75 1.91
N GLY A 50 -2.70 7.64 2.46
CA GLY A 50 -3.52 6.59 3.08
C GLY A 50 -4.35 7.11 4.25
N MET A 51 -3.81 8.03 5.05
CA MET A 51 -4.56 8.72 6.11
C MET A 51 -5.74 9.52 5.54
N VAL A 52 -5.50 10.33 4.51
CA VAL A 52 -6.57 11.11 3.86
C VAL A 52 -7.63 10.20 3.25
N GLN A 53 -7.23 9.15 2.52
CA GLN A 53 -8.17 8.17 1.95
C GLN A 53 -9.00 7.49 3.03
N SER A 54 -8.39 7.11 4.15
CA SER A 54 -9.08 6.46 5.27
C SER A 54 -10.09 7.37 5.94
N LEU A 55 -9.75 8.66 6.11
CA LEU A 55 -10.69 9.66 6.61
C LEU A 55 -11.85 9.86 5.63
N THR A 56 -11.57 10.00 4.33
CA THR A 56 -12.60 10.12 3.30
C THR A 56 -13.56 8.92 3.32
N VAL A 57 -13.02 7.69 3.38
CA VAL A 57 -13.83 6.48 3.45
C VAL A 57 -14.66 6.45 4.72
N GLY A 58 -14.08 6.73 5.89
CA GLY A 58 -14.81 6.69 7.15
C GLY A 58 -15.94 7.72 7.25
N PHE A 59 -15.73 8.94 6.73
CA PHE A 59 -16.77 9.98 6.71
C PHE A 59 -17.83 9.75 5.64
N CYS A 60 -17.47 9.10 4.53
CA CYS A 60 -18.38 8.84 3.42
C CYS A 60 -18.89 7.40 3.38
N ILE A 61 -18.69 6.59 4.43
CA ILE A 61 -18.96 5.14 4.36
C ILE A 61 -20.42 4.83 4.01
N ASP A 62 -21.38 5.58 4.55
CA ASP A 62 -22.81 5.37 4.26
C ASP A 62 -23.15 5.67 2.79
N TYR A 63 -22.46 6.64 2.19
CA TYR A 63 -22.57 6.95 0.77
C TYR A 63 -21.84 5.91 -0.08
N ILE A 64 -20.66 5.45 0.34
CA ILE A 64 -19.86 4.45 -0.36
C ILE A 64 -20.52 3.06 -0.34
N VAL A 65 -21.17 2.70 0.77
CA VAL A 65 -21.87 1.41 0.91
C VAL A 65 -23.22 1.43 0.18
N SER A 66 -23.84 2.59 -0.01
CA SER A 66 -25.05 2.76 -0.85
C SER A 66 -24.75 2.90 -2.35
N VAL A 67 -23.48 3.05 -2.72
CA VAL A 67 -23.04 3.12 -4.12
C VAL A 67 -23.09 1.73 -4.78
N SER A 68 -23.58 1.70 -6.02
CA SER A 68 -23.74 0.48 -6.83
C SER A 68 -22.45 -0.37 -6.91
N PRO A 69 -22.53 -1.72 -6.87
CA PRO A 69 -21.40 -2.64 -7.04
C PRO A 69 -20.50 -2.33 -8.25
N ARG A 70 -21.06 -1.73 -9.30
CA ARG A 70 -20.34 -1.35 -10.53
C ARG A 70 -19.24 -0.32 -10.32
N ILE A 71 -19.32 0.54 -9.30
CA ILE A 71 -18.28 1.54 -9.00
C ILE A 71 -17.09 0.86 -8.30
N LEU A 72 -17.35 -0.15 -7.46
CA LEU A 72 -16.32 -0.98 -6.84
C LEU A 72 -15.55 -1.79 -7.91
N ASP A 73 -16.25 -2.28 -8.94
CA ASP A 73 -15.62 -2.91 -10.10
C ASP A 73 -14.72 -1.95 -10.87
N GLY A 74 -15.14 -0.70 -11.07
CA GLY A 74 -14.33 0.32 -11.73
C GLY A 74 -13.01 0.61 -10.99
N ILE A 75 -13.06 0.71 -9.66
CA ILE A 75 -11.89 0.88 -8.80
C ILE A 75 -10.99 -0.37 -8.85
N LYS A 76 -11.58 -1.57 -8.85
CA LYS A 76 -10.85 -2.84 -8.99
C LYS A 76 -10.05 -2.87 -10.31
N TYR A 77 -10.68 -2.58 -11.45
CA TYR A 77 -9.99 -2.59 -12.75
C TYR A 77 -8.94 -1.48 -12.88
N ALA A 78 -9.19 -0.28 -12.32
CA ALA A 78 -8.19 0.79 -12.25
C ALA A 78 -6.97 0.36 -11.41
N GLY A 79 -7.21 -0.34 -10.30
CA GLY A 79 -6.18 -0.98 -9.49
C GLY A 79 -5.36 -1.99 -10.28
N VAL A 80 -6.00 -2.91 -11.00
CA VAL A 80 -5.33 -3.90 -11.86
C VAL A 80 -4.45 -3.22 -12.92
N LEU A 81 -4.95 -2.20 -13.60
CA LEU A 81 -4.18 -1.44 -14.59
C LEU A 81 -2.97 -0.73 -13.97
N PHE A 82 -3.12 -0.17 -12.77
CA PHE A 82 -2.01 0.45 -12.06
C PHE A 82 -0.96 -0.57 -11.61
N LEU A 83 -1.37 -1.74 -11.11
CA LEU A 83 -0.47 -2.84 -10.78
C LEU A 83 0.39 -3.26 -11.97
N LEU A 84 -0.25 -3.41 -13.14
CA LEU A 84 0.43 -3.75 -14.39
C LEU A 84 1.40 -2.63 -14.82
N TYR A 85 1.00 -1.36 -14.73
CA TYR A 85 1.88 -0.22 -14.97
C TYR A 85 3.13 -0.25 -14.06
N LEU A 86 2.95 -0.56 -12.78
CA LEU A 86 4.04 -0.60 -11.81
C LEU A 86 4.96 -1.81 -12.05
N ALA A 87 4.40 -2.97 -12.39
CA ALA A 87 5.16 -4.15 -12.80
C ALA A 87 6.08 -3.83 -13.99
N VAL A 88 5.56 -3.13 -15.01
CA VAL A 88 6.35 -2.65 -16.15
C VAL A 88 7.46 -1.67 -15.72
N LYS A 89 7.19 -0.79 -14.76
CA LYS A 89 8.20 0.14 -14.21
C LYS A 89 9.32 -0.61 -13.48
N PHE A 90 9.01 -1.66 -12.72
CA PHE A 90 9.99 -2.52 -12.05
C PHE A 90 10.84 -3.35 -13.03
N PHE A 91 10.21 -3.92 -14.06
CA PHE A 91 10.95 -4.58 -15.15
C PHE A 91 11.91 -3.60 -15.83
N LYS A 92 11.49 -2.35 -16.08
CA LYS A 92 12.35 -1.31 -16.67
C LYS A 92 13.50 -0.88 -15.76
N MET A 93 13.29 -0.80 -14.44
CA MET A 93 14.35 -0.52 -13.46
C MET A 93 15.43 -1.61 -13.43
N SER A 94 15.06 -2.87 -13.74
CA SER A 94 16.00 -4.01 -13.83
C SER A 94 16.91 -3.96 -15.07
N CYS A 95 16.56 -3.15 -16.08
CA CYS A 95 17.18 -3.24 -17.41
C CYS A 95 18.15 -2.11 -17.76
N ARG A 96 18.21 -0.98 -17.01
CA ARG A 96 19.05 0.18 -17.38
C ARG A 96 20.35 0.26 -16.57
N LYS A 97 21.50 0.01 -17.22
CA LYS A 97 22.85 0.27 -16.70
C LYS A 97 23.22 1.75 -16.83
N GLY A 98 23.92 2.30 -15.83
CA GLY A 98 24.69 3.55 -15.95
C GLY A 98 23.99 4.88 -15.63
N GLN A 99 22.75 4.88 -15.13
CA GLN A 99 22.11 6.10 -14.62
C GLN A 99 22.22 6.18 -13.09
N ILE A 100 22.61 7.35 -12.56
CA ILE A 100 22.49 7.68 -11.13
C ILE A 100 21.00 7.68 -10.79
N LEU A 101 20.54 6.62 -10.13
CA LEU A 101 19.17 6.51 -9.66
C LEU A 101 18.93 7.58 -8.59
N LYS A 102 17.85 8.36 -8.73
CA LYS A 102 17.42 9.33 -7.72
C LYS A 102 16.42 8.67 -6.76
N PRO A 103 16.47 8.99 -5.45
CA PRO A 103 15.49 8.50 -4.49
C PRO A 103 14.06 8.87 -4.86
N LEU A 104 13.10 8.02 -4.51
CA LEU A 104 11.68 8.31 -4.63
C LEU A 104 11.30 9.48 -3.71
N THR A 105 10.44 10.36 -4.21
CA THR A 105 10.04 11.59 -3.54
C THR A 105 8.72 11.42 -2.79
N PHE A 106 8.36 12.40 -1.96
CA PHE A 106 7.04 12.48 -1.35
C PHE A 106 5.90 12.41 -2.38
N LYS A 107 6.05 13.09 -3.53
CA LYS A 107 5.06 13.07 -4.61
C LYS A 107 4.88 11.67 -5.20
N ASP A 108 5.97 10.90 -5.33
CA ASP A 108 5.88 9.51 -5.75
C ASP A 108 5.07 8.67 -4.76
N GLY A 109 5.21 8.94 -3.46
CA GLY A 109 4.44 8.29 -2.40
C GLY A 109 2.94 8.58 -2.52
N VAL A 110 2.59 9.85 -2.74
CA VAL A 110 1.20 10.27 -2.96
C VAL A 110 0.60 9.57 -4.17
N ILE A 111 1.29 9.59 -5.31
CA ILE A 111 0.79 8.99 -6.55
C ILE A 111 0.63 7.47 -6.40
N VAL A 112 1.62 6.81 -5.79
CA VAL A 112 1.58 5.37 -5.59
C VAL A 112 0.41 4.97 -4.71
N GLU A 113 0.18 5.67 -3.61
CA GLU A 113 -0.87 5.31 -2.68
C GLU A 113 -2.27 5.67 -3.20
N LEU A 114 -2.42 6.79 -3.91
CA LEU A 114 -3.68 7.14 -4.57
C LEU A 114 -4.14 6.06 -5.57
N LEU A 115 -3.19 5.46 -6.26
CA LEU A 115 -3.46 4.43 -7.28
C LEU A 115 -3.42 3.00 -6.69
N ASN A 116 -3.04 2.86 -5.43
CA ASN A 116 -3.01 1.59 -4.72
C ASN A 116 -4.43 1.20 -4.28
N ALA A 117 -5.14 0.43 -5.13
CA ALA A 117 -6.49 -0.02 -4.84
C ALA A 117 -6.65 -0.72 -3.48
N LYS A 118 -5.59 -1.36 -2.97
CA LYS A 118 -5.59 -1.96 -1.62
C LYS A 118 -5.88 -0.92 -0.53
N PHE A 119 -5.33 0.28 -0.64
CA PHE A 119 -5.52 1.35 0.36
C PHE A 119 -6.84 2.11 0.21
N LEU A 120 -7.60 1.84 -0.85
CA LEU A 120 -8.99 2.26 -0.94
C LEU A 120 -9.94 1.16 -0.43
N LEU A 121 -9.72 -0.09 -0.86
CA LEU A 121 -10.57 -1.23 -0.51
C LEU A 121 -10.48 -1.63 0.97
N VAL A 122 -9.27 -1.63 1.54
CA VAL A 122 -9.07 -2.09 2.93
C VAL A 122 -9.78 -1.19 3.93
N PRO A 123 -9.63 0.16 3.91
CA PRO A 123 -10.44 1.03 4.76
C PRO A 123 -11.93 0.82 4.54
N THR A 124 -12.40 0.65 3.30
CA THR A 124 -13.84 0.44 3.03
C THR A 124 -14.37 -0.82 3.70
N ILE A 125 -13.68 -1.95 3.55
CA ILE A 125 -14.07 -3.22 4.20
C ILE A 125 -14.04 -3.05 5.71
N MET A 126 -12.96 -2.48 6.25
CA MET A 126 -12.80 -2.30 7.69
C MET A 126 -13.86 -1.38 8.30
N PHE A 127 -14.17 -0.25 7.66
CA PHE A 127 -15.23 0.65 8.11
C PHE A 127 -16.61 -0.01 7.98
N SER A 128 -16.88 -0.78 6.93
CA SER A 128 -18.16 -1.47 6.76
C SER A 128 -18.42 -2.57 7.82
N GLN A 129 -17.37 -3.23 8.30
CA GLN A 129 -17.48 -4.36 9.23
C GLN A 129 -17.39 -3.95 10.70
N PHE A 130 -16.57 -2.94 11.01
CA PHE A 130 -16.22 -2.61 12.40
C PHE A 130 -16.72 -1.24 12.86
N TYR A 131 -17.35 -0.45 11.97
CA TYR A 131 -17.88 0.86 12.28
C TYR A 131 -19.36 0.97 11.92
N THR A 132 -20.12 1.58 12.82
CA THR A 132 -21.53 1.95 12.59
C THR A 132 -21.70 3.43 12.94
N PRO A 133 -22.30 4.24 12.04
CA PRO A 133 -22.57 5.65 12.30
C PRO A 133 -23.44 5.88 13.54
N GLY A 134 -23.18 6.98 14.27
CA GLY A 134 -23.95 7.38 15.43
C GLY A 134 -23.24 8.45 16.28
N PRO A 135 -23.67 8.68 17.53
CA PRO A 135 -23.05 9.67 18.41
C PRO A 135 -21.54 9.42 18.59
N GLY A 136 -20.70 10.43 18.30
CA GLY A 136 -19.24 10.30 18.39
C GLY A 136 -18.58 9.64 17.16
N SER A 137 -19.27 9.60 16.02
CA SER A 137 -18.74 9.08 14.75
C SER A 137 -17.41 9.73 14.34
N THR A 138 -17.30 11.06 14.46
CA THR A 138 -16.07 11.79 14.10
C THR A 138 -14.86 11.28 14.87
N GLN A 139 -14.98 11.12 16.19
CA GLN A 139 -13.88 10.61 17.03
C GLN A 139 -13.50 9.18 16.65
N ARG A 140 -14.48 8.33 16.33
CA ARG A 140 -14.22 6.94 15.91
C ARG A 140 -13.54 6.87 14.55
N VAL A 141 -14.01 7.65 13.56
CA VAL A 141 -13.41 7.70 12.22
C VAL A 141 -11.96 8.18 12.30
N VAL A 142 -11.72 9.28 13.01
CA VAL A 142 -10.36 9.81 13.22
C VAL A 142 -9.50 8.78 13.97
N GLY A 143 -10.03 8.16 15.02
CA GLY A 143 -9.32 7.15 15.80
C GLY A 143 -8.90 5.93 14.97
N LEU A 144 -9.81 5.39 14.14
CA LEU A 144 -9.50 4.26 13.25
C LEU A 144 -8.52 4.65 12.15
N ALA A 145 -8.65 5.85 11.56
CA ALA A 145 -7.71 6.35 10.57
C ALA A 145 -6.30 6.54 11.15
N VAL A 146 -6.18 7.12 12.35
CA VAL A 146 -4.90 7.24 13.07
C VAL A 146 -4.33 5.88 13.42
N ALA A 147 -5.15 4.94 13.90
CA ALA A 147 -4.69 3.58 14.20
C ALA A 147 -4.15 2.88 12.95
N LEU A 148 -4.83 3.02 11.81
CA LEU A 148 -4.37 2.48 10.53
C LEU A 148 -3.08 3.16 10.07
N LEU A 149 -2.98 4.49 10.19
CA LEU A 149 -1.75 5.23 9.89
C LEU A 149 -0.57 4.72 10.73
N LEU A 150 -0.74 4.55 12.04
CA LEU A 150 0.32 4.03 12.91
C LEU A 150 0.73 2.61 12.50
N LEU A 151 -0.25 1.76 12.23
CA LEU A 151 -0.01 0.41 11.76
C LEU A 151 0.79 0.40 10.46
N THR A 152 0.38 1.20 9.47
CA THR A 152 1.03 1.24 8.15
C THR A 152 2.42 1.87 8.24
N LEU A 153 2.62 2.90 9.06
CA LEU A 153 3.95 3.46 9.33
C LEU A 153 4.90 2.36 9.83
N SER A 154 4.46 1.55 10.80
CA SER A 154 5.24 0.45 11.36
C SER A 154 5.49 -0.68 10.37
N THR A 155 4.44 -1.21 9.73
CA THR A 155 4.57 -2.36 8.82
C THR A 155 5.36 -2.00 7.56
N ASN A 156 5.17 -0.80 7.01
CA ASN A 156 5.93 -0.35 5.85
C ASN A 156 7.43 -0.28 6.17
N MET A 157 7.79 0.08 7.40
CA MET A 157 9.20 0.13 7.81
C MET A 157 9.85 -1.26 7.84
N ILE A 158 9.07 -2.33 8.12
CA ILE A 158 9.56 -3.72 8.01
C ILE A 158 10.00 -4.00 6.57
N TRP A 159 9.22 -3.55 5.57
CA TRP A 159 9.56 -3.71 4.16
C TRP A 159 10.78 -2.88 3.75
N ILE A 160 10.86 -1.62 4.20
CA ILE A 160 12.01 -0.74 3.91
C ILE A 160 13.31 -1.31 4.48
N VAL A 161 13.29 -1.70 5.77
CA VAL A 161 14.45 -2.29 6.45
C VAL A 161 14.79 -3.63 5.84
N GLY A 162 13.81 -4.49 5.60
CA GLY A 162 14.01 -5.80 4.96
C GLY A 162 14.66 -5.67 3.58
N GLY A 163 14.20 -4.72 2.76
CA GLY A 163 14.83 -4.40 1.48
C GLY A 163 16.28 -3.94 1.61
N ASN A 164 16.55 -3.01 2.54
CA ASN A 164 17.90 -2.53 2.82
C ASN A 164 18.84 -3.65 3.31
N SER A 165 18.38 -4.50 4.23
CA SER A 165 19.15 -5.64 4.75
C SER A 165 19.45 -6.69 3.67
N LEU A 166 18.47 -7.01 2.81
CA LEU A 166 18.67 -7.90 1.67
C LEU A 166 19.71 -7.34 0.69
N ALA A 167 19.73 -6.02 0.46
CA ALA A 167 20.74 -5.41 -0.39
C ALA A 167 22.16 -5.57 0.17
N THR A 168 22.33 -5.42 1.48
CA THR A 168 23.63 -5.58 2.14
C THR A 168 24.13 -7.02 2.20
N LEU A 169 23.21 -8.00 2.26
CA LEU A 169 23.55 -9.42 2.28
C LEU A 169 23.82 -10.00 0.89
N VAL A 170 23.31 -9.36 -0.17
CA VAL A 170 23.26 -9.90 -1.54
C VAL A 170 23.94 -8.93 -2.53
N ALA A 171 25.08 -8.36 -2.13
CA ALA A 171 25.84 -7.39 -2.90
C ALA A 171 26.46 -8.00 -4.17
N ASN A 172 25.70 -8.08 -5.28
CA ASN A 172 26.21 -8.43 -6.61
C ASN A 172 25.27 -7.90 -7.71
N GLU A 173 25.80 -7.35 -8.82
CA GLU A 173 25.02 -6.71 -9.90
C GLU A 173 23.93 -7.61 -10.53
N ARG A 174 24.11 -8.94 -10.51
CA ARG A 174 23.09 -9.90 -10.97
C ARG A 174 21.82 -9.87 -10.12
N HIS A 175 21.90 -9.43 -8.87
CA HIS A 175 20.79 -9.48 -7.92
C HIS A 175 19.85 -8.28 -8.01
N GLN A 176 20.31 -7.11 -8.46
CA GLN A 176 19.40 -5.98 -8.77
C GLN A 176 18.45 -6.34 -9.92
N LYS A 177 18.96 -7.07 -10.93
CA LYS A 177 18.13 -7.65 -11.99
C LYS A 177 17.17 -8.71 -11.46
N ALA A 178 17.64 -9.63 -10.61
CA ALA A 178 16.80 -10.66 -10.02
C ALA A 178 15.69 -10.07 -9.13
N GLN A 179 15.97 -9.02 -8.36
CA GLN A 179 15.00 -8.35 -7.48
C GLN A 179 13.89 -7.67 -8.27
N GLY A 180 14.21 -6.88 -9.30
CA GLY A 180 13.16 -6.23 -10.08
C GLY A 180 12.37 -7.21 -10.98
N VAL A 181 12.95 -8.33 -11.39
CA VAL A 181 12.21 -9.45 -12.02
C VAL A 181 11.28 -10.14 -11.01
N LEU A 182 11.77 -10.44 -9.80
CA LEU A 182 10.97 -11.04 -8.73
C LEU A 182 9.77 -10.16 -8.37
N PHE A 183 10.00 -8.86 -8.15
CA PHE A 183 8.95 -7.91 -7.83
C PHE A 183 7.98 -7.67 -8.99
N GLY A 184 8.47 -7.64 -10.23
CA GLY A 184 7.63 -7.60 -11.43
C GLY A 184 6.73 -8.83 -11.56
N LEU A 185 7.25 -10.02 -11.30
CA LEU A 185 6.49 -11.28 -11.34
C LEU A 185 5.44 -11.34 -10.23
N LEU A 186 5.79 -10.97 -9.00
CA LEU A 186 4.85 -10.92 -7.87
C LEU A 186 3.69 -9.96 -8.13
N LEU A 187 3.98 -8.78 -8.70
CA LEU A 187 2.96 -7.79 -9.07
C LEU A 187 2.04 -8.28 -10.20
N THR A 188 2.61 -8.96 -11.18
CA THR A 188 1.82 -9.51 -12.30
C THR A 188 0.91 -10.64 -11.80
N ALA A 189 1.42 -11.51 -10.93
CA ALA A 189 0.64 -12.59 -10.33
C ALA A 189 -0.52 -12.05 -9.47
N THR A 190 -0.26 -11.02 -8.65
CA THR A 190 -1.33 -10.36 -7.86
C THR A 190 -2.36 -9.67 -8.74
N ALA A 191 -1.94 -8.99 -9.80
CA ALA A 191 -2.84 -8.35 -10.76
C ALA A 191 -3.74 -9.38 -11.48
N MET A 192 -3.16 -10.50 -11.93
CA MET A 192 -3.91 -11.57 -12.60
C MET A 192 -4.93 -12.24 -11.67
N TRP A 193 -4.55 -12.49 -10.40
CA TRP A 193 -5.46 -13.06 -9.41
C TRP A 193 -6.62 -12.13 -9.06
N LEU A 194 -6.35 -10.83 -8.90
CA LEU A 194 -7.37 -9.80 -8.71
C LEU A 194 -8.33 -9.69 -9.91
N GLY A 195 -7.81 -9.85 -11.13
CA GLY A 195 -8.61 -9.85 -12.36
C GLY A 195 -9.51 -11.08 -12.49
N TRP A 196 -9.08 -12.25 -12.01
CA TRP A 196 -9.85 -13.50 -12.08
C TRP A 196 -11.02 -13.52 -11.09
N GLN A 197 -10.95 -12.85 -9.94
CA GLN A 197 -12.07 -12.83 -8.96
C GLN A 197 -13.27 -11.95 -9.41
N GLY A 198 -13.68 -12.02 -10.67
CA GLY A 198 -14.87 -11.35 -11.22
C GLY A 198 -15.88 -12.37 -11.71
#